data_AF-A0A9D4LSE8-F1
#
_entry.id   AF-A0A9D4LSE8-F1
#
_cell.length_a   1.000
_cell.length_b   1.000
_cell.length_c   1.000
_cell.angle_alpha   90.00
_cell.angle_beta   90.00
_cell.angle_gamma   90.00
#
_symmetry.space_group_name_H-M   'P 1'
#
loop_
_entity.id
_entity.type
_entity.pdbx_description
1 polymer ?
#
loop_
_entity_poly.entity_id
_entity_poly.type
_entity_poly.pdbx_seq_one_letter_code
_entity_poly.pdbx_strand_id
1 'polypeptide(L)'
;MPTFTVLAYPPPFLFEWRRLIGGEWVTLYKMSSVNSFVSDAKTQTNLYIAHLESSDSGPYMAIVHNELGSIEQEFHIKTVDIYIS
;
A
#
# COMPACT_ATOMS: atom_id res chain seq x y z
N MET A 1 -3.58 5.99 10.70
CA MET A 1 -3.16 4.96 9.72
C MET A 1 -3.92 5.23 8.43
N PRO A 2 -3.27 5.30 7.26
CA PRO A 2 -3.98 5.48 6.02
C PRO A 2 -4.79 4.22 5.70
N THR A 3 -6.08 4.38 5.41
CA THR A 3 -7.00 3.31 5.05
C THR A 3 -7.48 3.56 3.64
N PHE A 4 -7.41 2.54 2.79
CA PHE A 4 -7.88 2.63 1.41
C PHE A 4 -9.13 1.75 1.27
N THR A 5 -10.24 2.37 0.90
CA THR A 5 -11.50 1.67 0.65
C THR A 5 -11.76 1.69 -0.85
N VAL A 6 -11.95 0.51 -1.44
CA VAL A 6 -12.17 0.39 -2.89
C VAL A 6 -13.56 -0.18 -3.13
N LEU A 7 -14.40 0.60 -3.80
CA LEU A 7 -15.73 0.18 -4.22
C LEU A 7 -15.65 -0.22 -5.70
N ALA A 8 -15.44 -1.52 -5.97
CA ALA A 8 -15.39 -2.07 -7.33
C ALA A 8 -16.36 -3.25 -7.47
N TYR A 9 -16.81 -3.55 -8.70
CA TYR A 9 -17.69 -4.68 -9.06
C TYR A 9 -17.46 -5.07 -10.53
N PRO A 10 -17.58 -6.35 -10.94
CA PRO A 10 -17.83 -7.54 -10.12
C PRO A 10 -16.57 -8.09 -9.43
N PRO A 11 -16.71 -8.85 -8.32
CA PRO A 11 -15.63 -9.63 -7.72
C PRO A 11 -15.29 -10.87 -8.58
N PRO A 12 -14.11 -11.50 -8.39
CA PRO A 12 -13.12 -11.28 -7.33
C PRO A 12 -12.18 -10.09 -7.62
N PHE A 13 -11.65 -9.48 -6.55
CA PHE A 13 -10.59 -8.47 -6.67
C PHE A 13 -9.24 -9.09 -6.32
N LEU A 14 -8.23 -8.68 -7.09
CA LEU A 14 -6.83 -8.83 -6.74
C LEU A 14 -6.31 -7.47 -6.30
N PHE A 15 -5.67 -7.44 -5.13
CA PHE A 15 -5.07 -6.23 -4.57
C PHE A 15 -3.56 -6.34 -4.67
N GLU A 16 -2.91 -5.28 -5.14
CA GLU A 16 -1.47 -5.16 -5.19
C GLU A 16 -1.04 -3.82 -4.58
N TRP A 17 0.01 -3.86 -3.78
CA TRP A 17 0.66 -2.66 -3.24
C TRP A 17 2.03 -2.51 -3.86
N ARG A 18 2.37 -1.31 -4.31
CA ARG A 18 3.71 -0.98 -4.78
C ARG A 18 4.28 0.21 -4.04
N ARG A 19 5.60 0.25 -3.94
CA ARG A 19 6.38 1.38 -3.42
C ARG A 19 7.40 1.80 -4.45
N LEU A 20 7.59 3.11 -4.63
CA LEU A 20 8.67 3.61 -5.50
C LEU A 20 10.00 3.55 -4.74
N ILE A 21 10.93 2.71 -5.21
CA ILE A 21 12.25 2.52 -4.63
C ILE A 21 13.28 2.70 -5.75
N GLY A 22 14.17 3.69 -5.61
CA GLY A 22 15.20 3.94 -6.62
C GLY A 22 14.67 4.33 -8.00
N GLY A 23 13.44 4.86 -8.08
CA GLY A 23 12.77 5.21 -9.34
C GLY A 23 11.94 4.09 -9.97
N GLU A 24 11.93 2.90 -9.36
CA GLU A 24 11.19 1.73 -9.84
C GLU A 24 10.07 1.35 -8.88
N TRP A 25 8.93 0.92 -9.42
CA TRP A 25 7.80 0.44 -8.62
C TRP A 25 8.02 -1.01 -8.20
N VAL A 26 8.21 -1.22 -6.89
CA VAL A 26 8.45 -2.54 -6.30
C VAL A 26 7.18 -3.03 -5.61
N THR A 27 6.71 -4.24 -5.95
CA THR A 27 5.57 -4.89 -5.31
C THR A 27 5.87 -5.26 -3.86
N LEU A 28 5.00 -4.84 -2.94
CA LEU A 28 5.03 -5.21 -1.54
C LEU A 28 4.22 -6.50 -1.34
N TYR A 29 4.91 -7.59 -1.00
CA TYR A 29 4.25 -8.87 -0.75
C TYR A 29 3.69 -8.94 0.67
N LYS A 30 2.63 -9.74 0.83
CA LYS A 30 1.84 -9.91 2.06
C LYS A 30 2.64 -10.17 3.36
N MET A 31 3.92 -10.55 3.28
CA MET A 31 4.83 -10.76 4.42
C MET A 31 6.34 -10.54 4.09
N SER A 32 6.75 -9.80 3.03
CA SER A 32 8.17 -9.82 2.60
C SER A 32 9.05 -8.63 2.97
N SER A 33 8.72 -7.92 4.05
CA SER A 33 9.72 -7.12 4.74
C SER A 33 9.24 -6.94 6.17
N VAL A 34 10.17 -6.95 7.12
CA VAL A 34 9.98 -7.10 8.58
C VAL A 34 9.02 -6.08 9.23
N ASN A 35 8.47 -5.17 8.44
CA ASN A 35 7.69 -4.03 8.86
C ASN A 35 6.43 -3.77 8.01
N SER A 36 5.94 -4.67 7.15
CA SER A 36 4.64 -4.43 6.51
C SER A 36 3.83 -5.70 6.20
N PHE A 37 2.51 -5.61 6.33
CA PHE A 37 1.58 -6.68 5.95
C PHE A 37 0.32 -6.12 5.29
N VAL A 38 -0.37 -6.96 4.52
CA VAL A 38 -1.59 -6.58 3.78
C VAL A 38 -2.76 -7.43 4.26
N SER A 39 -3.87 -6.79 4.64
CA SER A 39 -5.13 -7.49 4.95
C SER A 39 -6.13 -7.27 3.81
N ASP A 40 -6.63 -8.35 3.20
CA ASP A 40 -7.62 -8.25 2.12
C ASP A 40 -8.96 -8.83 2.59
N ALA A 41 -10.01 -8.03 2.45
CA ALA A 41 -11.40 -8.47 2.45
C ALA A 41 -11.94 -8.44 1.02
N LYS A 42 -13.14 -8.99 0.78
CA LYS A 42 -13.75 -9.07 -0.56
C LYS A 42 -13.91 -7.72 -1.28
N THR A 43 -13.73 -6.57 -0.64
CA THR A 43 -13.87 -5.22 -1.22
C THR A 43 -12.92 -4.21 -0.58
N GLN A 44 -11.89 -4.65 0.15
CA GLN A 44 -11.03 -3.72 0.89
C GLN A 44 -9.64 -4.30 1.05
N THR A 45 -8.62 -3.46 0.95
CA THR A 45 -7.24 -3.78 1.25
C THR A 45 -6.61 -2.70 2.12
N ASN A 46 -5.74 -3.09 3.04
CA ASN A 46 -5.01 -2.15 3.90
C ASN A 46 -3.52 -2.46 3.82
N LEU A 47 -2.70 -1.42 3.66
CA LEU A 47 -1.25 -1.50 3.85
C LEU A 47 -0.91 -1.16 5.30
N TYR A 48 -0.32 -2.10 6.02
CA TYR A 48 0.24 -1.87 7.34
C TYR A 48 1.74 -1.68 7.20
N ILE A 49 2.30 -0.62 7.79
CA ILE A 49 3.74 -0.42 7.94
C ILE A 49 4.05 -0.33 9.44
N ALA A 50 4.58 -1.40 10.03
CA ALA A 50 5.10 -1.46 11.39
C ALA A 50 6.46 -0.75 11.48
N HIS A 51 6.81 -0.21 12.66
CA HIS A 51 8.06 0.51 12.90
C HIS A 51 8.42 1.49 11.77
N LEU A 52 7.49 2.38 11.45
CA LEU A 52 7.64 3.36 10.39
C LEU A 52 8.88 4.24 10.62
N GLU A 53 9.83 4.25 9.69
CA GLU A 53 11.09 5.02 9.77
C GLU A 53 11.12 6.19 8.77
N SER A 54 12.09 7.11 8.94
CA SER A 54 12.31 8.21 7.98
C SER A 54 12.49 7.70 6.54
N SER A 55 13.15 6.55 6.40
CA SER A 55 13.38 5.86 5.14
C SER A 55 12.10 5.38 4.46
N ASP A 56 10.97 5.23 5.16
CA ASP A 56 9.67 4.81 4.62
C ASP A 56 8.86 5.95 3.98
N SER A 57 9.34 7.19 4.06
CA SER A 57 8.74 8.29 3.31
C SER A 57 8.83 8.05 1.81
N GLY A 58 7.78 8.43 1.08
CA GLY A 58 7.77 8.39 -0.37
C GLY A 58 6.43 7.98 -1.00
N PRO A 59 6.45 7.71 -2.31
CA PRO A 59 5.26 7.33 -3.08
C PRO A 59 4.93 5.86 -2.89
N TYR A 60 3.65 5.60 -2.70
CA TYR A 60 3.04 4.28 -2.63
C TYR A 60 1.85 4.24 -3.58
N MET A 61 1.56 3.06 -4.11
CA MET A 61 0.47 2.84 -5.05
C MET A 61 -0.34 1.62 -4.63
N ALA A 62 -1.65 1.80 -4.56
CA ALA A 62 -2.62 0.73 -4.44
C ALA A 62 -3.18 0.41 -5.82
N ILE A 63 -3.18 -0.86 -6.21
CA ILE A 63 -3.74 -1.34 -7.47
C ILE A 63 -4.84 -2.34 -7.14
N VAL A 64 -6.01 -2.18 -7.75
CA VAL A 64 -7.11 -3.12 -7.64
C VAL A 64 -7.51 -3.57 -9.02
N HIS A 65 -7.54 -4.89 -9.22
CA HIS A 65 -7.90 -5.51 -10.49
C HIS A 65 -9.12 -6.41 -10.34
N ASN A 66 -10.04 -6.37 -11.31
CA ASN A 66 -11.07 -7.37 -11.53
C ASN A 66 -11.14 -7.75 -13.02
N GLU A 67 -12.09 -8.60 -13.40
CA GLU A 67 -12.24 -9.06 -14.79
C GLU A 67 -12.51 -7.93 -15.80
N LEU A 68 -12.93 -6.74 -15.35
CA LEU A 68 -13.20 -5.59 -16.19
C LEU A 68 -11.99 -4.65 -16.35
N GLY A 69 -10.96 -4.80 -15.52
CA GLY A 69 -9.74 -4.01 -15.59
C GLY A 69 -9.14 -3.66 -14.23
N SER A 70 -8.33 -2.59 -14.22
CA SER A 70 -7.62 -2.13 -13.03
C SER A 70 -7.87 -0.66 -12.73
N ILE A 71 -7.84 -0.32 -11.45
CA ILE A 71 -7.68 1.06 -10.96
C ILE A 71 -6.41 1.17 -10.13
N GLU A 72 -5.76 2.33 -10.21
CA GLU A 72 -4.54 2.63 -9.49
C GLU A 72 -4.73 3.93 -8.71
N GLN A 73 -4.23 3.97 -7.47
CA GLN A 73 -4.23 5.17 -6.64
C GLN A 73 -2.85 5.35 -6.01
N GLU A 74 -2.17 6.42 -6.41
CA GLU A 74 -0.93 6.86 -5.77
C GLU A 74 -1.22 7.75 -4.55
N PHE A 75 -0.40 7.63 -3.52
CA PHE A 75 -0.39 8.49 -2.35
C PHE A 75 1.04 8.59 -1.78
N HIS A 76 1.29 9.68 -1.07
CA HIS A 76 2.60 9.93 -0.47
C HIS A 76 2.53 9.72 1.04
N ILE A 77 3.41 8.87 1.56
CA ILE A 77 3.66 8.78 3.00
C ILE A 77 4.75 9.78 3.36
N LYS A 78 4.49 10.59 4.38
CA LYS A 78 5.47 11.45 5.02
C LYS A 78 5.63 11.00 6.46
N THR A 79 6.84 10.62 6.81
CA THR A 79 7.24 10.26 8.17
C THR A 79 7.84 11.49 8.83
N VAL A 80 7.58 11.66 10.13
CA VAL A 80 8.07 12.80 10.91
C VAL A 80 8.92 12.23 12.03
N ASP A 81 10.23 12.52 11.99
CA ASP A 81 11.12 12.20 13.09
C ASP A 81 10.85 13.19 14.23
N ILE A 82 10.30 12.68 15.34
CA ILE A 82 10.09 13.48 16.54
C ILE A 82 11.31 13.28 17.44
N TYR A 83 12.17 14.29 17.50
CA TYR A 83 13.21 14.39 18.52
C TYR A 83 12.67 15.17 19.71
N ILE A 84 12.57 14.52 20.87
CA ILE A 84 12.32 15.21 22.14
C ILE A 84 13.69 15.48 22.76
N SER A 85 14.07 16.76 22.85
CA SER A 85 15.26 17.23 23.58
C SER A 85 14.96 17.41 25.06
#